data_AF-A0A7W1B6B4-F1
#
_entry.id   AF-A0A7W1B6B4-F1
#
_cell.length_a   1.000
_cell.length_b   1.000
_cell.length_c   1.000
_cell.angle_alpha   90.00
_cell.angle_beta   90.00
_cell.angle_gamma   90.00
#
_symmetry.space_group_name_H-M   'P 1'
#
loop_
_entity.id
_entity.type
_entity.pdbx_description
1 polymer ?
#
loop_
_entity_poly.entity_id
_entity_poly.type
_entity_poly.pdbx_seq_one_letter_code
_entity_poly.pdbx_strand_id
1 'polypeptide(L)'
;MRSLPAFLLTTLVLLGFGPDASAQYTKSAGRNAPMVQVERAVRGDDGVVRNKLVEEKAPADRWGNANSNNYDLAVDGAFDGQTVAVMQFYTEAAFDFSLPKAALKEKGFSVYRWVNSVPSPADLEIALAKASQLWIISGSSQLLTPAHVQIIKRYFDAGHGVYIWGDNEPYYADANVVAEALFGTKMLGNVQGEQTLDLQTMPGKPGILQNHLLTTGLEHMYEGHTIATIQPNHVLTPLVYGSAGNLVTAYYDKDGRRAILDGGFTRLYMKWDTAGTARYVKNAASWLVNAEKFGDTVVNPALKRPPVEIAAPVPTSVPTIATGPAPTVAPVASVPSFLATNTIGLLLLALLVAFIGMLYIPALHRQD
;
A
#
# COMPACT_ATOMS: atom_id res chain seq x y z
N MET A 1 -12.61 -23.50 67.70
CA MET A 1 -11.80 -22.93 66.61
C MET A 1 -12.30 -23.52 65.30
N ARG A 2 -13.18 -22.80 64.60
CA ARG A 2 -13.83 -23.26 63.36
C ARG A 2 -13.83 -22.11 62.34
N SER A 3 -13.19 -22.41 61.22
CA SER A 3 -13.21 -21.82 59.87
C SER A 3 -14.17 -20.65 59.57
N LEU A 4 -13.59 -19.53 59.09
CA LEU A 4 -14.25 -18.55 58.21
C LEU A 4 -14.08 -18.99 56.73
N PRO A 5 -15.09 -18.81 55.86
CA PRO A 5 -14.91 -18.96 54.42
C PRO A 5 -14.45 -17.63 53.78
N ALA A 6 -13.47 -17.73 52.89
CA ALA A 6 -13.00 -16.65 52.04
C ALA A 6 -14.01 -16.37 50.92
N PHE A 7 -14.49 -15.12 50.83
CA PHE A 7 -15.22 -14.63 49.66
C PHE A 7 -14.22 -14.30 48.55
N LEU A 8 -14.20 -15.14 47.50
CA LEU A 8 -13.52 -14.86 46.24
C LEU A 8 -14.46 -13.99 45.40
N LEU A 9 -14.20 -12.68 45.34
CA LEU A 9 -14.92 -11.77 44.44
C LEU A 9 -14.21 -11.79 43.08
N THR A 10 -14.66 -12.65 42.18
CA THR A 10 -14.19 -12.68 40.79
C THR A 10 -14.91 -11.59 40.01
N THR A 11 -14.30 -10.42 39.89
CA THR A 11 -14.76 -9.35 39.00
C THR A 11 -14.48 -9.77 37.55
N LEU A 12 -15.50 -10.30 36.88
CA LEU A 12 -15.49 -10.56 35.45
C LEU A 12 -15.60 -9.21 34.72
N VAL A 13 -14.47 -8.63 34.32
CA VAL A 13 -14.44 -7.49 33.40
C VAL A 13 -14.76 -8.03 32.01
N LEU A 14 -16.05 -7.99 31.65
CA LEU A 14 -16.49 -8.12 30.27
C LEU A 14 -16.02 -6.87 29.52
N LEU A 15 -14.87 -6.98 28.85
CA LEU A 15 -14.48 -6.06 27.78
C LEU A 15 -15.49 -6.26 26.64
N GLY A 16 -16.54 -5.44 26.63
CA GLY A 16 -17.45 -5.31 25.51
C GLY A 16 -16.70 -4.69 24.34
N PHE A 17 -16.08 -5.52 23.50
CA PHE A 17 -15.73 -5.13 22.15
C PHE A 17 -17.04 -4.87 21.41
N GLY A 18 -17.28 -3.63 21.01
CA GLY A 18 -18.45 -3.27 20.21
C GLY A 18 -18.49 -4.11 18.91
N PRO A 19 -19.67 -4.57 18.48
CA PRO A 19 -19.82 -5.44 17.30
C PRO A 19 -19.36 -4.80 15.97
N ASP A 20 -19.12 -3.50 15.92
CA ASP A 20 -18.92 -2.75 14.67
C ASP A 20 -17.51 -2.88 14.06
N ALA A 21 -16.47 -3.18 14.84
CA ALA A 21 -15.10 -3.26 14.31
C ALA A 21 -14.93 -4.42 13.29
N SER A 22 -15.74 -5.48 13.42
CA SER A 22 -15.72 -6.63 12.51
C SER A 22 -16.39 -6.37 11.15
N ALA A 23 -17.22 -5.31 11.04
CA ALA A 23 -17.95 -5.00 9.82
C ALA A 23 -17.08 -4.34 8.73
N GLN A 24 -15.90 -3.85 9.10
CA GLN A 24 -15.05 -3.05 8.22
C GLN A 24 -14.08 -3.89 7.38
N TYR A 25 -13.72 -5.09 7.84
CA TYR A 25 -12.76 -5.97 7.16
C TYR A 25 -13.44 -7.03 6.30
N THR A 26 -12.81 -7.39 5.18
CA THR A 26 -13.30 -8.47 4.33
C THR A 26 -13.04 -9.83 4.99
N LYS A 27 -13.71 -10.88 4.50
CA LYS A 27 -13.42 -12.27 4.89
C LYS A 27 -11.99 -12.73 4.51
N SER A 28 -11.30 -11.96 3.68
CA SER A 28 -9.94 -12.23 3.22
C SER A 28 -8.87 -11.59 4.12
N ALA A 29 -9.24 -10.78 5.10
CA ALA A 29 -8.32 -10.07 5.99
C ALA A 29 -7.21 -10.99 6.51
N GLY A 30 -5.96 -10.59 6.24
CA GLY A 30 -4.76 -11.32 6.65
C GLY A 30 -4.40 -12.52 5.77
N ARG A 31 -5.01 -12.70 4.59
CA ARG A 31 -4.66 -13.76 3.64
C ARG A 31 -4.13 -13.17 2.34
N ASN A 32 -2.95 -13.60 1.89
CA ASN A 32 -2.38 -13.19 0.60
C ASN A 32 -3.15 -13.76 -0.59
N ALA A 33 -3.43 -15.07 -0.56
CA ALA A 33 -4.16 -15.80 -1.60
C ALA A 33 -5.54 -16.25 -1.07
N PRO A 34 -6.57 -15.40 -1.13
CA PRO A 34 -7.90 -15.76 -0.66
C PRO A 34 -8.53 -16.86 -1.51
N MET A 35 -9.37 -17.68 -0.88
CA MET A 35 -10.11 -18.77 -1.51
C MET A 35 -11.59 -18.40 -1.68
N VAL A 36 -12.22 -18.91 -2.73
CA VAL A 36 -13.64 -18.75 -3.04
C VAL A 36 -14.31 -20.11 -3.17
N GLN A 37 -15.59 -20.17 -2.80
CA GLN A 37 -16.41 -21.36 -2.97
C GLN A 37 -17.06 -21.34 -4.36
N VAL A 38 -16.81 -22.39 -5.15
CA VAL A 38 -17.32 -22.55 -6.51
C VAL A 38 -18.04 -23.89 -6.62
N GLU A 39 -19.21 -23.91 -7.27
CA GLU A 39 -19.86 -25.17 -7.61
C GLU A 39 -19.17 -25.82 -8.81
N ARG A 40 -18.72 -27.06 -8.63
CA ARG A 40 -18.12 -27.89 -9.67
C ARG A 40 -18.83 -29.24 -9.78
N ALA A 41 -19.01 -29.68 -11.01
CA ALA A 41 -19.40 -31.04 -11.32
C ALA A 41 -18.23 -31.98 -11.02
N VAL A 42 -18.32 -32.74 -9.94
CA VAL A 42 -17.30 -33.73 -9.52
C VAL A 42 -17.85 -35.13 -9.80
N ARG A 43 -17.11 -35.93 -10.56
CA ARG A 43 -17.42 -37.34 -10.78
C ARG A 43 -17.03 -38.15 -9.54
N GLY A 44 -17.99 -38.80 -8.92
CA GLY A 44 -17.75 -39.72 -7.81
C GLY A 44 -17.15 -41.05 -8.27
N ASP A 45 -16.65 -41.84 -7.32
CA ASP A 45 -16.07 -43.16 -7.56
C ASP A 45 -17.10 -44.16 -8.14
N ASP A 46 -18.38 -43.88 -7.95
CA ASP A 46 -19.52 -44.59 -8.55
C ASP A 46 -19.81 -44.16 -10.00
N GLY A 47 -18.98 -43.28 -10.57
CA GLY A 47 -19.15 -42.71 -11.90
C GLY A 47 -20.22 -41.61 -11.99
N VAL A 48 -20.94 -41.31 -10.90
CA VAL A 48 -22.03 -40.33 -10.87
C VAL A 48 -21.46 -38.93 -10.68
N VAL A 49 -21.81 -38.02 -11.58
CA VAL A 49 -21.45 -36.60 -11.49
C VAL A 49 -22.37 -35.90 -10.51
N ARG A 50 -21.80 -35.24 -9.50
CA ARG A 50 -22.53 -34.44 -8.51
C ARG A 50 -21.95 -33.04 -8.47
N ASN A 51 -22.80 -32.03 -8.36
CA ASN A 51 -22.34 -30.69 -8.05
C ASN A 51 -21.88 -30.65 -6.60
N LYS A 52 -20.63 -30.28 -6.39
CA LYS A 52 -20.03 -30.06 -5.07
C LYS A 52 -19.49 -28.65 -5.01
N LEU A 53 -19.62 -28.05 -3.85
CA LEU A 53 -18.98 -26.79 -3.53
C LEU A 53 -17.52 -27.09 -3.19
N VAL A 54 -16.59 -26.53 -3.96
CA VAL A 54 -15.14 -26.69 -3.78
C VAL A 54 -14.51 -25.33 -3.52
N GLU A 55 -13.42 -25.32 -2.74
CA GLU A 55 -12.62 -24.11 -2.54
C GLU A 55 -11.56 -24.00 -3.63
N GLU A 56 -11.58 -22.90 -4.37
CA GLU A 56 -10.59 -22.56 -5.39
C GLU A 56 -9.94 -21.23 -5.05
N LYS A 57 -8.71 -20.99 -5.54
CA LYS A 57 -8.05 -19.69 -5.40
C LYS A 57 -8.91 -18.61 -6.06
N ALA A 58 -9.06 -17.46 -5.41
CA ALA A 58 -9.76 -16.32 -5.99
C ALA A 58 -9.19 -16.00 -7.38
N PRO A 59 -10.04 -15.58 -8.35
CA PRO A 59 -9.56 -15.17 -9.67
C PRO A 59 -8.43 -14.16 -9.54
N ALA A 60 -7.35 -14.34 -10.30
CA ALA A 60 -6.20 -13.46 -10.26
C ALA A 60 -6.30 -12.32 -11.29
N ASP A 61 -5.69 -11.18 -10.99
CA ASP A 61 -5.45 -10.11 -11.95
C ASP A 61 -4.29 -10.48 -12.90
N ARG A 62 -3.94 -9.57 -13.80
CA ARG A 62 -2.83 -9.79 -14.76
C ARG A 62 -1.45 -9.99 -14.11
N TRP A 63 -1.33 -9.72 -12.81
CA TRP A 63 -0.11 -9.82 -12.03
C TRP A 63 -0.13 -11.00 -11.05
N GLY A 64 -1.21 -11.78 -10.97
CA GLY A 64 -1.32 -12.92 -10.07
C GLY A 64 -1.93 -12.60 -8.69
N ASN A 65 -2.24 -11.33 -8.40
CA ASN A 65 -2.92 -10.94 -7.16
C ASN A 65 -4.42 -11.23 -7.25
N ALA A 66 -5.12 -11.31 -6.11
CA ALA A 66 -6.57 -11.45 -6.11
C ALA A 66 -7.24 -10.31 -6.93
N ASN A 67 -8.16 -10.66 -7.82
CA ASN A 67 -8.85 -9.73 -8.71
C ASN A 67 -10.12 -9.22 -8.03
N SER A 68 -10.32 -7.90 -7.92
CA SER A 68 -11.41 -7.20 -7.20
C SER A 68 -11.06 -6.70 -5.79
N ASN A 69 -11.72 -5.61 -5.39
CA ASN A 69 -11.64 -4.98 -4.08
C ASN A 69 -12.22 -5.83 -2.94
N ASN A 70 -13.04 -6.83 -3.26
CA ASN A 70 -13.62 -7.77 -2.29
C ASN A 70 -12.57 -8.57 -1.51
N TYR A 71 -11.34 -8.58 -2.02
CA TYR A 71 -10.18 -9.27 -1.44
C TYR A 71 -9.18 -8.30 -0.82
N ASP A 72 -9.50 -7.00 -0.72
CA ASP A 72 -8.70 -6.02 0.03
C ASP A 72 -8.85 -6.29 1.54
N LEU A 73 -8.05 -5.62 2.37
CA LEU A 73 -8.22 -5.70 3.83
C LEU A 73 -9.61 -5.23 4.27
N ALA A 74 -10.04 -4.07 3.78
CA ALA A 74 -11.32 -3.47 4.16
C ALA A 74 -12.35 -3.49 3.03
N VAL A 75 -13.63 -3.51 3.41
CA VAL A 75 -14.73 -3.32 2.45
C VAL A 75 -14.72 -1.89 1.90
N ASP A 76 -15.26 -1.69 0.71
CA ASP A 76 -15.38 -0.35 0.12
C ASP A 76 -16.31 0.53 0.98
N GLY A 77 -15.95 1.81 1.16
CA GLY A 77 -16.67 2.75 2.01
C GLY A 77 -16.58 2.50 3.52
N ALA A 78 -15.82 1.50 3.99
CA ALA A 78 -15.70 1.15 5.41
C ALA A 78 -15.31 2.34 6.31
N PHE A 79 -14.63 3.34 5.75
CA PHE A 79 -14.09 4.49 6.46
C PHE A 79 -14.68 5.82 5.99
N ASP A 80 -15.91 5.81 5.48
CA ASP A 80 -16.62 7.03 5.09
C ASP A 80 -16.61 8.07 6.24
N GLY A 81 -16.02 9.23 5.95
CA GLY A 81 -15.86 10.34 6.88
C GLY A 81 -14.57 10.34 7.70
N GLN A 82 -13.71 9.35 7.52
CA GLN A 82 -12.33 9.35 8.01
C GLN A 82 -11.42 10.14 7.06
N THR A 83 -10.45 10.87 7.60
CA THR A 83 -9.53 11.69 6.79
C THR A 83 -8.08 11.23 6.95
N VAL A 84 -7.40 11.05 5.81
CA VAL A 84 -5.94 10.94 5.73
C VAL A 84 -5.35 12.33 5.55
N ALA A 85 -4.57 12.80 6.54
CA ALA A 85 -3.74 13.99 6.39
C ALA A 85 -2.45 13.61 5.67
N VAL A 86 -2.07 14.35 4.62
CA VAL A 86 -0.89 14.05 3.79
C VAL A 86 0.01 15.28 3.71
N MET A 87 1.24 15.16 4.18
CA MET A 87 2.32 16.11 3.90
C MET A 87 3.16 15.56 2.74
N GLN A 88 3.01 16.16 1.56
CA GLN A 88 3.74 15.78 0.35
C GLN A 88 4.83 16.80 0.06
N PHE A 89 6.08 16.48 0.41
CA PHE A 89 7.23 17.35 0.19
C PHE A 89 7.95 17.08 -1.13
N TYR A 90 7.84 15.87 -1.70
CA TYR A 90 8.30 15.60 -3.06
C TYR A 90 7.22 15.90 -4.10
N THR A 91 7.51 16.85 -4.99
CA THR A 91 6.63 17.23 -6.12
C THR A 91 7.36 17.23 -7.46
N GLU A 92 8.61 16.79 -7.48
CA GLU A 92 9.38 16.65 -8.72
C GLU A 92 8.82 15.50 -9.57
N ALA A 93 9.33 15.37 -10.80
CA ALA A 93 8.89 14.37 -11.78
C ALA A 93 7.36 14.37 -12.02
N ALA A 94 6.70 15.51 -11.78
CA ALA A 94 5.26 15.67 -11.83
C ALA A 94 4.49 14.62 -11.02
N PHE A 95 4.93 14.33 -9.77
CA PHE A 95 4.21 13.43 -8.86
C PHE A 95 2.74 13.89 -8.68
N ASP A 96 1.86 13.26 -9.46
CA ASP A 96 0.41 13.31 -9.30
C ASP A 96 -0.08 12.27 -8.28
N PHE A 97 -0.78 12.75 -7.25
CA PHE A 97 -1.37 11.92 -6.19
C PHE A 97 -2.83 11.54 -6.49
N SER A 98 -3.33 11.80 -7.70
CA SER A 98 -4.71 11.49 -8.08
C SER A 98 -5.03 9.99 -7.91
N LEU A 99 -4.12 9.10 -8.29
CA LEU A 99 -4.29 7.65 -8.19
C LEU A 99 -4.30 7.14 -6.74
N PRO A 100 -3.33 7.49 -5.87
CA PRO A 100 -3.45 7.23 -4.43
C PRO A 100 -4.75 7.77 -3.83
N LYS A 101 -5.13 9.02 -4.16
CA LYS A 101 -6.37 9.63 -3.66
C LYS A 101 -7.61 8.86 -4.10
N ALA A 102 -7.66 8.38 -5.34
CA ALA A 102 -8.77 7.58 -5.84
C ALA A 102 -8.87 6.25 -5.09
N ALA A 103 -7.76 5.56 -4.88
CA ALA A 103 -7.73 4.30 -4.14
C ALA A 103 -8.15 4.48 -2.67
N LEU A 104 -7.71 5.55 -2.00
CA LEU A 104 -8.16 5.88 -0.65
C LEU A 104 -9.67 6.17 -0.59
N LYS A 105 -10.20 6.87 -1.60
CA LYS A 105 -11.63 7.17 -1.72
C LYS A 105 -12.49 5.92 -1.88
N GLU A 106 -12.01 4.87 -2.55
CA GLU A 106 -12.74 3.58 -2.64
C GLU A 106 -13.04 3.01 -1.25
N LYS A 107 -12.12 3.20 -0.28
CA LYS A 107 -12.31 2.76 1.11
C LYS A 107 -13.04 3.76 2.00
N GLY A 108 -13.48 4.89 1.44
CA GLY A 108 -14.25 5.92 2.13
C GLY A 108 -13.42 7.07 2.73
N PHE A 109 -12.10 7.02 2.59
CA PHE A 109 -11.24 8.09 3.12
C PHE A 109 -11.34 9.37 2.29
N SER A 110 -11.48 10.51 2.96
CA SER A 110 -11.09 11.80 2.41
C SER A 110 -9.59 12.05 2.57
N VAL A 111 -9.04 12.92 1.72
CA VAL A 111 -7.62 13.32 1.78
C VAL A 111 -7.53 14.83 1.97
N TYR A 112 -6.84 15.24 3.04
CA TYR A 112 -6.40 16.62 3.24
C TYR A 112 -4.89 16.70 3.06
N ARG A 113 -4.41 17.59 2.18
CA ARG A 113 -3.02 17.53 1.71
C ARG A 113 -2.35 18.90 1.69
N TRP A 114 -1.15 18.97 2.26
CA TRP A 114 -0.18 20.03 2.03
C TRP A 114 0.83 19.58 1.00
N VAL A 115 1.11 20.44 0.03
CA VAL A 115 1.95 20.13 -1.14
C VAL A 115 3.11 21.12 -1.17
N ASN A 116 4.34 20.59 -1.21
CA ASN A 116 5.59 21.35 -1.23
C ASN A 116 5.66 22.48 -0.17
N SER A 117 4.99 22.27 0.96
CA SER A 117 4.92 23.22 2.06
C SER A 117 4.57 22.48 3.35
N VAL A 118 5.18 22.92 4.45
CA VAL A 118 4.82 22.46 5.78
C VAL A 118 3.81 23.44 6.37
N PRO A 119 2.68 22.98 6.96
CA PRO A 119 1.82 23.85 7.74
C PRO A 119 2.56 24.46 8.94
N SER A 120 1.99 25.47 9.59
CA SER A 120 2.52 25.85 10.92
C SER A 120 2.29 24.70 11.92
N PRO A 121 3.07 24.61 13.03
CA PRO A 121 2.82 23.62 14.07
C PRO A 121 1.37 23.67 14.60
N ALA A 122 0.81 24.87 14.79
CA ALA A 122 -0.56 25.03 15.26
C ALA A 122 -1.59 24.50 14.23
N ASP A 123 -1.40 24.80 12.95
CA ASP A 123 -2.28 24.31 11.89
C ASP A 123 -2.19 22.78 11.73
N LEU A 124 -0.98 22.22 11.88
CA LEU A 124 -0.77 20.78 11.88
C LEU A 124 -1.56 20.12 13.02
N GLU A 125 -1.47 20.64 14.24
CA GLU A 125 -2.20 20.10 15.40
C GLU A 125 -3.72 20.15 15.21
N ILE A 126 -4.24 21.26 14.69
CA ILE A 126 -5.67 21.42 14.36
C ILE A 126 -6.12 20.42 13.30
N ALA A 127 -5.32 20.22 12.25
CA ALA A 127 -5.64 19.30 11.17
C ALA A 127 -5.57 17.84 11.63
N LEU A 128 -4.56 17.47 12.43
CA LEU A 128 -4.41 16.12 12.96
C LEU A 128 -5.53 15.75 13.93
N ALA A 129 -6.08 16.70 14.70
CA ALA A 129 -7.25 16.46 15.54
C ALA A 129 -8.51 16.00 14.75
N LYS A 130 -8.52 16.20 13.42
CA LYS A 130 -9.62 15.80 12.51
C LYS A 130 -9.24 14.67 11.56
N ALA A 131 -8.00 14.18 11.65
CA ALA A 131 -7.49 13.11 10.81
C ALA A 131 -7.47 11.80 11.59
N SER A 132 -7.63 10.69 10.89
CA SER A 132 -7.46 9.36 11.48
C SER A 132 -6.01 8.88 11.39
N GLN A 133 -5.26 9.42 10.42
CA GLN A 133 -3.88 9.07 10.17
C GLN A 133 -3.13 10.21 9.45
N LEU A 134 -1.80 10.21 9.61
CA LEU A 134 -0.88 11.14 8.96
C LEU A 134 0.08 10.40 8.03
N TRP A 135 0.20 10.86 6.79
CA TRP A 135 1.16 10.37 5.82
C TRP A 135 2.19 11.46 5.51
N ILE A 136 3.46 11.08 5.52
CA ILE A 136 4.60 11.98 5.27
C ILE A 136 5.33 11.42 4.07
N ILE A 137 5.31 12.14 2.95
CA ILE A 137 6.06 11.82 1.73
C ILE A 137 7.23 12.79 1.68
N SER A 138 8.40 12.29 2.06
CA SER A 138 9.60 13.09 2.26
C SER A 138 10.12 13.68 0.95
N GLY A 139 10.83 14.81 1.07
CA GLY A 139 11.63 15.41 0.00
C GLY A 139 13.13 15.30 0.28
N SER A 140 13.91 16.08 -0.48
CA SER A 140 15.38 16.12 -0.44
C SER A 140 15.96 16.97 0.69
N SER A 141 15.13 17.76 1.36
CA SER A 141 15.52 18.68 2.43
C SER A 141 14.56 18.58 3.59
N GLN A 142 15.04 18.78 4.81
CA GLN A 142 14.22 18.78 6.01
C GLN A 142 13.39 20.06 6.06
N LEU A 143 12.06 19.92 6.12
CA LEU A 143 11.11 21.00 6.32
C LEU A 143 10.49 20.98 7.73
N LEU A 144 10.42 19.81 8.36
CA LEU A 144 9.85 19.64 9.68
C LEU A 144 10.79 20.17 10.77
N THR A 145 10.30 21.14 11.53
CA THR A 145 10.98 21.63 12.74
C THR A 145 10.75 20.70 13.94
N PRO A 146 11.54 20.80 15.03
CA PRO A 146 11.31 20.03 16.25
C PRO A 146 9.90 20.16 16.82
N ALA A 147 9.25 21.32 16.67
CA ALA A 147 7.87 21.52 17.11
C ALA A 147 6.88 20.63 16.35
N HIS A 148 7.05 20.49 15.03
CA HIS A 148 6.23 19.58 14.22
C HIS A 148 6.43 18.13 14.66
N VAL A 149 7.68 17.71 14.86
CA VAL A 149 8.01 16.35 15.30
C VAL A 149 7.38 16.03 16.65
N GLN A 150 7.36 16.98 17.59
CA GLN A 150 6.68 16.79 18.87
C GLN A 150 5.18 16.59 18.72
N ILE A 151 4.52 17.34 17.83
CA ILE A 151 3.09 17.17 17.53
C ILE A 151 2.83 15.79 16.91
N ILE A 152 3.63 15.40 15.92
CA ILE A 152 3.54 14.08 15.27
C ILE A 152 3.72 12.96 16.30
N LYS A 153 4.69 13.10 17.20
CA LYS A 153 4.92 12.15 18.29
C LYS A 153 3.71 12.05 19.23
N ARG A 154 3.13 13.18 19.67
CA ARG A 154 1.91 13.16 20.51
C ARG A 154 0.75 12.48 19.80
N TYR A 155 0.56 12.77 18.51
CA TYR A 155 -0.48 12.15 17.68
C TYR A 155 -0.30 10.63 17.57
N PHE A 156 0.93 10.17 17.31
CA PHE A 156 1.26 8.75 17.28
C PHE A 156 1.12 8.09 18.66
N ASP A 157 1.59 8.73 19.73
CA ASP A 157 1.48 8.23 21.10
C ASP A 157 0.02 8.08 21.56
N ALA A 158 -0.89 8.93 21.05
CA ALA A 158 -2.33 8.78 21.28
C ALA A 158 -2.93 7.55 20.59
N GLY A 159 -2.24 6.94 19.62
CA GLY A 159 -2.66 5.72 18.93
C GLY A 159 -2.94 5.88 17.45
N HIS A 160 -2.90 7.11 16.92
CA HIS A 160 -3.21 7.36 15.52
C HIS A 160 -2.12 6.82 14.59
N GLY A 161 -2.54 6.41 13.39
CA GLY A 161 -1.63 5.87 12.38
C GLY A 161 -0.68 6.91 11.80
N VAL A 162 0.60 6.54 11.63
CA VAL A 162 1.58 7.34 10.89
C VAL A 162 2.22 6.52 9.76
N TYR A 163 2.16 7.03 8.54
CA TYR A 163 2.86 6.46 7.39
C TYR A 163 4.01 7.37 6.98
N ILE A 164 5.25 6.90 7.16
CA ILE A 164 6.48 7.60 6.81
C ILE A 164 7.03 7.01 5.51
N TRP A 165 7.03 7.83 4.46
CA TRP A 165 7.55 7.51 3.15
C TRP A 165 8.85 8.26 2.89
N GLY A 166 9.93 7.51 2.65
CA GLY A 166 11.15 8.00 2.03
C GLY A 166 11.32 7.38 0.65
N ASP A 167 12.32 7.87 -0.07
CA ASP A 167 12.87 7.21 -1.25
C ASP A 167 14.39 7.41 -1.23
N ASN A 168 15.09 6.96 -2.27
CA ASN A 168 16.52 7.05 -2.41
C ASN A 168 17.12 8.42 -2.04
N GLU A 169 18.40 8.42 -1.66
CA GLU A 169 19.14 9.66 -1.38
C GLU A 169 18.96 10.71 -2.51
N PRO A 170 18.60 11.97 -2.18
CA PRO A 170 18.42 12.57 -0.84
C PRO A 170 16.98 12.53 -0.26
N TYR A 171 16.03 11.83 -0.89
CA TYR A 171 14.58 11.95 -0.68
C TYR A 171 14.00 11.25 0.57
N TYR A 172 14.74 11.26 1.67
CA TYR A 172 14.29 10.76 2.98
C TYR A 172 14.53 11.75 4.13
N ALA A 173 14.77 13.03 3.82
CA ALA A 173 15.15 14.02 4.81
C ALA A 173 14.16 14.12 6.00
N ASP A 174 12.88 14.42 5.74
CA ASP A 174 11.85 14.50 6.78
C ASP A 174 11.40 13.11 7.27
N ALA A 175 11.45 12.10 6.40
CA ALA A 175 11.18 10.72 6.81
C ALA A 175 12.13 10.28 7.94
N ASN A 176 13.43 10.58 7.81
CA ASN A 176 14.43 10.24 8.80
C ASN A 176 14.26 11.02 10.10
N VAL A 177 13.89 12.30 10.03
CA VAL A 177 13.64 13.10 11.23
C VAL A 177 12.51 12.50 12.07
N VAL A 178 11.43 12.06 11.43
CA VAL A 178 10.31 11.44 12.15
C VAL A 178 10.61 10.00 12.55
N ALA A 179 11.24 9.21 11.68
CA ALA A 179 11.62 7.82 11.98
C ALA A 179 12.59 7.74 13.19
N GLU A 180 13.54 8.66 13.29
CA GLU A 180 14.48 8.73 14.41
C GLU A 180 13.75 9.08 15.70
N ALA A 181 12.87 10.09 15.65
CA ALA A 181 12.12 10.54 16.82
C ALA A 181 11.12 9.51 17.36
N LEU A 182 10.53 8.68 16.49
CA LEU A 182 9.53 7.68 16.89
C LEU A 182 10.15 6.31 17.19
N PHE A 183 11.20 5.91 16.47
CA PHE A 183 11.68 4.53 16.45
C PHE A 183 13.20 4.38 16.57
N GLY A 184 13.97 5.48 16.65
CA GLY A 184 15.43 5.45 16.70
C GLY A 184 16.05 4.75 15.49
N THR A 185 15.49 4.99 14.30
CA THR A 185 16.04 4.48 13.04
C THR A 185 15.87 5.48 11.91
N LYS A 186 16.50 5.17 10.77
CA LYS A 186 16.54 5.97 9.57
C LYS A 186 16.52 5.10 8.32
N MET A 187 16.27 5.73 7.18
CA MET A 187 16.42 5.20 5.84
C MET A 187 17.73 5.71 5.23
N LEU A 188 18.43 4.87 4.48
CA LEU A 188 19.69 5.21 3.81
C LEU A 188 19.78 4.58 2.42
N GLY A 189 20.60 5.18 1.56
CA GLY A 189 21.02 4.58 0.29
C GLY A 189 20.18 4.99 -0.91
N ASN A 190 20.60 4.48 -2.06
CA ASN A 190 20.04 4.81 -3.36
C ASN A 190 20.03 3.53 -4.22
N VAL A 191 19.09 2.64 -3.90
CA VAL A 191 18.97 1.32 -4.52
C VAL A 191 18.01 1.42 -5.68
N GLN A 192 18.41 0.91 -6.85
CA GLN A 192 17.50 0.75 -7.98
C GLN A 192 16.49 -0.36 -7.65
N GLY A 193 15.20 -0.07 -7.80
CA GLY A 193 14.15 -1.06 -7.68
C GLY A 193 13.76 -1.62 -9.04
N GLU A 194 12.50 -1.38 -9.40
CA GLU A 194 11.86 -1.79 -10.64
C GLU A 194 11.52 -3.27 -10.79
N GLN A 195 11.56 -4.04 -9.69
CA GLN A 195 11.13 -5.43 -9.69
C GLN A 195 9.70 -5.62 -9.16
N THR A 196 9.10 -6.74 -9.53
CA THR A 196 7.92 -7.27 -8.85
C THR A 196 8.38 -8.34 -7.88
N LEU A 197 8.03 -8.17 -6.61
CA LEU A 197 8.36 -9.09 -5.53
C LEU A 197 7.26 -10.13 -5.37
N ASP A 198 7.65 -11.37 -5.13
CA ASP A 198 6.74 -12.46 -4.73
C ASP A 198 6.59 -12.51 -3.21
N LEU A 199 5.79 -13.46 -2.72
CA LEU A 199 5.75 -13.79 -1.30
C LEU A 199 7.10 -14.26 -0.80
N GLN A 200 7.48 -13.78 0.38
CA GLN A 200 8.70 -14.20 1.05
C GLN A 200 8.61 -15.68 1.39
N THR A 201 9.56 -16.47 0.94
CA THR A 201 9.63 -17.92 1.24
C THR A 201 10.37 -18.24 2.54
N MET A 202 11.24 -17.32 2.99
CA MET A 202 12.01 -17.43 4.24
C MET A 202 12.20 -16.05 4.89
N PRO A 203 12.15 -15.93 6.22
CA PRO A 203 12.38 -14.67 6.91
C PRO A 203 13.70 -14.00 6.49
N GLY A 204 13.66 -12.69 6.26
CA GLY A 204 14.84 -11.90 5.86
C GLY A 204 15.27 -12.06 4.40
N LYS A 205 14.54 -12.80 3.57
CA LYS A 205 14.79 -12.91 2.13
C LYS A 205 13.89 -11.96 1.33
N PRO A 206 14.27 -11.60 0.09
CA PRO A 206 13.41 -10.82 -0.79
C PRO A 206 11.98 -11.36 -0.83
N GLY A 207 11.02 -10.44 -0.84
CA GLY A 207 9.60 -10.75 -0.90
C GLY A 207 8.76 -10.06 0.17
N ILE A 208 7.47 -10.34 0.09
CA ILE A 208 6.40 -9.75 0.91
C ILE A 208 6.10 -10.69 2.08
N LEU A 209 5.94 -10.14 3.29
CA LEU A 209 5.51 -10.88 4.47
C LEU A 209 4.15 -11.56 4.23
N GLN A 210 4.10 -12.86 4.53
CA GLN A 210 2.87 -13.63 4.41
C GLN A 210 1.93 -13.43 5.61
N ASN A 211 0.65 -13.59 5.35
CA ASN A 211 -0.45 -13.65 6.30
C ASN A 211 -0.53 -12.47 7.28
N HIS A 212 -0.32 -11.27 6.77
CA HIS A 212 -0.45 -10.02 7.53
C HIS A 212 -1.59 -9.16 6.97
N LEU A 213 -2.24 -8.35 7.81
CA LEU A 213 -3.36 -7.50 7.38
C LEU A 213 -2.95 -6.54 6.25
N LEU A 214 -1.75 -5.95 6.33
CA LEU A 214 -1.18 -5.10 5.27
C LEU A 214 -1.01 -5.83 3.93
N THR A 215 -0.82 -7.14 3.95
CA THR A 215 -0.52 -7.97 2.78
C THR A 215 -1.74 -8.75 2.28
N THR A 216 -2.93 -8.43 2.79
CA THR A 216 -4.20 -9.02 2.36
C THR A 216 -4.41 -8.91 0.84
N GLY A 217 -4.65 -10.04 0.19
CA GLY A 217 -4.88 -10.15 -1.25
C GLY A 217 -3.64 -9.90 -2.13
N LEU A 218 -2.45 -9.74 -1.55
CA LEU A 218 -1.20 -9.49 -2.25
C LEU A 218 -0.34 -10.74 -2.31
N GLU A 219 -0.08 -11.25 -3.50
CA GLU A 219 0.95 -12.26 -3.78
C GLU A 219 2.16 -11.65 -4.49
N HIS A 220 1.94 -10.55 -5.21
CA HIS A 220 2.94 -9.83 -5.98
C HIS A 220 2.85 -8.33 -5.72
N MET A 221 4.00 -7.67 -5.52
CA MET A 221 4.06 -6.23 -5.24
C MET A 221 5.22 -5.57 -5.96
N TYR A 222 4.95 -4.43 -6.61
CA TYR A 222 5.98 -3.56 -7.13
C TYR A 222 6.74 -2.85 -5.99
N GLU A 223 8.06 -2.97 -5.97
CA GLU A 223 8.88 -2.44 -4.87
C GLU A 223 9.14 -0.92 -4.94
N GLY A 224 8.85 -0.30 -6.07
CA GLY A 224 9.20 1.11 -6.36
C GLY A 224 10.20 1.22 -7.50
N HIS A 225 10.41 2.44 -7.97
CA HIS A 225 11.40 2.72 -9.02
C HIS A 225 12.81 2.82 -8.43
N THR A 226 12.91 3.57 -7.34
CA THR A 226 14.09 3.69 -6.49
C THR A 226 13.68 3.42 -5.05
N ILE A 227 14.68 3.08 -4.24
CA ILE A 227 14.46 2.59 -2.88
C ILE A 227 15.56 3.11 -1.94
N ALA A 228 15.15 3.54 -0.76
CA ALA A 228 16.00 3.64 0.42
C ALA A 228 15.81 2.44 1.35
N THR A 229 16.88 2.06 2.04
CA THR A 229 16.92 0.94 2.98
C THR A 229 16.65 1.41 4.40
N ILE A 230 15.60 0.89 5.02
CA ILE A 230 15.35 1.08 6.45
C ILE A 230 16.43 0.36 7.23
N GLN A 231 17.11 1.08 8.13
CA GLN A 231 18.15 0.49 8.96
C GLN A 231 17.53 -0.45 10.00
N PRO A 232 18.07 -1.68 10.15
CA PRO A 232 17.54 -2.65 11.11
C PRO A 232 17.53 -2.10 12.54
N ASN A 233 16.44 -2.36 13.26
CA ASN A 233 16.36 -2.13 14.70
C ASN A 233 15.48 -3.21 15.36
N HIS A 234 15.35 -3.19 16.68
CA HIS A 234 14.54 -4.13 17.45
C HIS A 234 13.08 -3.65 17.66
N VAL A 235 12.75 -2.47 17.13
CA VAL A 235 11.48 -1.79 17.38
C VAL A 235 10.47 -2.12 16.28
N LEU A 236 10.90 -2.08 15.02
CA LEU A 236 10.09 -2.32 13.84
C LEU A 236 10.14 -3.78 13.41
N THR A 237 9.03 -4.26 12.86
CA THR A 237 8.94 -5.59 12.25
C THR A 237 9.05 -5.46 10.73
N PRO A 238 9.92 -6.25 10.06
CA PRO A 238 10.00 -6.27 8.61
C PRO A 238 8.68 -6.64 7.92
N LEU A 239 8.32 -5.93 6.86
CA LEU A 239 7.17 -6.24 6.00
C LEU A 239 7.59 -6.68 4.60
N VAL A 240 8.54 -5.96 4.00
CA VAL A 240 8.97 -6.17 2.61
C VAL A 240 10.48 -6.06 2.53
N TYR A 241 11.09 -7.11 2.00
CA TYR A 241 12.48 -7.08 1.56
C TYR A 241 12.52 -6.94 0.04
N GLY A 242 13.31 -5.99 -0.43
CA GLY A 242 13.47 -5.69 -1.84
C GLY A 242 14.23 -6.76 -2.58
N SER A 243 14.24 -6.67 -3.90
CA SER A 243 14.96 -7.57 -4.80
C SER A 243 16.48 -7.57 -4.54
N ALA A 244 17.02 -6.43 -4.09
CA ALA A 244 18.41 -6.29 -3.66
C ALA A 244 18.69 -6.86 -2.24
N GLY A 245 17.71 -7.48 -1.59
CA GLY A 245 17.84 -8.09 -0.26
C GLY A 245 17.83 -7.11 0.91
N ASN A 246 17.57 -5.84 0.65
CA ASN A 246 17.48 -4.78 1.65
C ASN A 246 16.06 -4.68 2.25
N LEU A 247 15.94 -4.13 3.47
CA LEU A 247 14.65 -3.88 4.10
C LEU A 247 14.02 -2.60 3.52
N VAL A 248 12.90 -2.75 2.82
CA VAL A 248 12.23 -1.66 2.08
C VAL A 248 11.06 -1.10 2.89
N THR A 249 10.27 -2.00 3.46
CA THR A 249 9.11 -1.62 4.28
C THR A 249 9.16 -2.35 5.61
N ALA A 250 8.90 -1.61 6.69
CA ALA A 250 8.74 -2.13 8.03
C ALA A 250 7.53 -1.49 8.70
N TYR A 251 7.00 -2.15 9.72
CA TYR A 251 5.83 -1.66 10.46
C TYR A 251 6.05 -1.71 11.97
N TYR A 252 5.26 -0.92 12.68
CA TYR A 252 5.14 -0.93 14.13
C TYR A 252 3.69 -1.22 14.50
N ASP A 253 3.45 -2.21 15.36
CA ASP A 253 2.12 -2.52 15.90
C ASP A 253 2.23 -2.99 17.36
N LYS A 254 2.33 -2.03 18.27
CA LYS A 254 2.49 -2.28 19.71
C LYS A 254 1.75 -1.20 20.50
N ASP A 255 1.23 -1.55 21.67
CA ASP A 255 0.55 -0.64 22.60
C ASP A 255 -0.62 0.15 21.97
N GLY A 256 -1.30 -0.45 20.98
CA GLY A 256 -2.39 0.21 20.25
C GLY A 256 -1.95 1.43 19.44
N ARG A 257 -0.71 1.43 18.94
CA ARG A 257 -0.15 2.42 18.02
C ARG A 257 0.34 1.71 16.77
N ARG A 258 0.11 2.31 15.61
CA ARG A 258 0.48 1.75 14.31
C ARG A 258 1.28 2.73 13.47
N ALA A 259 2.35 2.23 12.86
CA ALA A 259 3.10 2.99 11.87
C ALA A 259 3.65 2.10 10.76
N ILE A 260 3.90 2.70 9.62
CA ILE A 260 4.59 2.08 8.49
C ILE A 260 5.74 3.00 8.08
N LEU A 261 6.92 2.41 7.91
CA LEU A 261 8.05 3.03 7.23
C LEU A 261 8.20 2.36 5.88
N ASP A 262 8.28 3.13 4.81
CA ASP A 262 8.46 2.60 3.45
C ASP A 262 9.46 3.48 2.68
N GLY A 263 10.51 2.84 2.19
CA GLY A 263 11.60 3.50 1.49
C GLY A 263 11.41 3.60 -0.02
N GLY A 264 10.23 3.30 -0.58
CA GLY A 264 10.01 3.35 -2.03
C GLY A 264 8.76 4.11 -2.43
N PHE A 265 8.65 5.40 -2.09
CA PHE A 265 7.47 6.22 -2.41
C PHE A 265 7.23 6.40 -3.90
N THR A 266 8.24 6.19 -4.75
CA THR A 266 8.09 6.26 -6.21
C THR A 266 6.97 5.36 -6.73
N ARG A 267 6.64 4.26 -6.03
CA ARG A 267 5.47 3.42 -6.38
C ARG A 267 4.13 4.17 -6.35
N LEU A 268 4.05 5.28 -5.63
CA LEU A 268 2.82 6.07 -5.51
C LEU A 268 2.46 6.85 -6.79
N TYR A 269 3.40 7.00 -7.73
CA TYR A 269 3.14 7.73 -8.99
C TYR A 269 3.83 7.13 -10.21
N MET A 270 4.91 6.38 -10.02
CA MET A 270 5.57 5.64 -11.09
C MET A 270 4.99 4.24 -11.17
N LYS A 271 4.51 3.88 -12.36
CA LYS A 271 4.02 2.52 -12.68
C LYS A 271 2.94 2.05 -11.69
N TRP A 272 2.02 2.93 -11.29
CA TRP A 272 0.94 2.66 -10.33
C TRP A 272 0.14 1.38 -10.64
N ASP A 273 -0.12 1.10 -11.92
CA ASP A 273 -0.89 -0.07 -12.37
C ASP A 273 -0.08 -1.39 -12.37
N THR A 274 1.11 -1.39 -11.77
CA THR A 274 1.94 -2.59 -11.55
C THR A 274 1.42 -3.36 -10.35
N ALA A 275 1.93 -4.58 -10.18
CA ALA A 275 1.52 -5.54 -9.18
C ALA A 275 1.26 -4.91 -7.80
N GLY A 276 0.01 -4.99 -7.36
CA GLY A 276 -0.36 -4.81 -5.96
C GLY A 276 -0.34 -3.40 -5.37
N THR A 277 0.19 -2.37 -6.07
CA THR A 277 0.39 -1.04 -5.47
C THR A 277 -0.91 -0.43 -4.91
N ALA A 278 -1.98 -0.37 -5.70
CA ALA A 278 -3.25 0.20 -5.24
C ALA A 278 -3.84 -0.57 -4.04
N ARG A 279 -3.79 -1.90 -4.07
CA ARG A 279 -4.26 -2.77 -2.98
C ARG A 279 -3.44 -2.54 -1.71
N TYR A 280 -2.11 -2.46 -1.84
CA TYR A 280 -1.22 -2.18 -0.72
C TYR A 280 -1.53 -0.83 -0.06
N VAL A 281 -1.70 0.23 -0.86
CA VAL A 281 -2.07 1.58 -0.37
C VAL A 281 -3.41 1.55 0.39
N LYS A 282 -4.41 0.83 -0.15
CA LYS A 282 -5.72 0.66 0.50
C LYS A 282 -5.62 -0.11 1.82
N ASN A 283 -4.85 -1.20 1.83
CA ASN A 283 -4.63 -2.00 3.04
C ASN A 283 -3.89 -1.19 4.11
N ALA A 284 -2.84 -0.45 3.73
CA ALA A 284 -2.09 0.41 4.63
C ALA A 284 -2.98 1.45 5.30
N ALA A 285 -3.79 2.18 4.52
CA ALA A 285 -4.72 3.17 5.06
C ALA A 285 -5.77 2.55 6.00
N SER A 286 -6.30 1.39 5.61
CA SER A 286 -7.31 0.67 6.37
C SER A 286 -6.77 0.13 7.69
N TRP A 287 -5.50 -0.27 7.72
CA TRP A 287 -4.84 -0.79 8.92
C TRP A 287 -4.42 0.33 9.88
N LEU A 288 -3.90 1.43 9.34
CA LEU A 288 -3.43 2.60 10.10
C LEU A 288 -4.55 3.38 10.80
N VAL A 289 -5.80 3.27 10.33
CA VAL A 289 -6.95 3.92 10.98
C VAL A 289 -7.18 3.43 12.41
N ASN A 290 -6.68 2.23 12.75
CA ASN A 290 -6.77 1.63 14.09
C ASN A 290 -8.23 1.61 14.61
N ALA A 291 -9.14 1.12 13.77
CA ALA A 291 -10.58 1.17 14.00
C ALA A 291 -11.03 0.40 15.24
N GLU A 292 -10.30 -0.65 15.64
CA GLU A 292 -10.57 -1.37 16.87
C GLU A 292 -10.38 -0.51 18.13
N LYS A 293 -9.54 0.52 18.05
CA LYS A 293 -9.27 1.47 19.14
C LYS A 293 -10.20 2.66 19.07
N PHE A 294 -10.36 3.25 17.88
CA PHE A 294 -11.06 4.52 17.73
C PHE A 294 -12.51 4.37 17.27
N GLY A 295 -12.89 3.25 16.65
CA GLY A 295 -14.19 3.10 16.00
C GLY A 295 -14.51 4.33 15.15
N ASP A 296 -15.65 4.95 15.43
CA ASP A 296 -16.13 6.15 14.74
C ASP A 296 -15.72 7.49 15.39
N THR A 297 -14.89 7.49 16.43
CA THR A 297 -14.60 8.70 17.23
C THR A 297 -13.89 9.82 16.45
N VAL A 298 -13.23 9.47 15.34
CA VAL A 298 -12.56 10.40 14.40
C VAL A 298 -13.33 10.62 13.10
N VAL A 299 -14.59 10.20 13.03
CA VAL A 299 -15.45 10.42 11.86
C VAL A 299 -15.95 11.85 11.81
N ASN A 300 -15.81 12.49 10.65
CA ASN A 300 -16.55 13.71 10.35
C ASN A 300 -18.02 13.36 10.04
N PRO A 301 -19.01 13.76 10.87
CA PRO A 301 -20.40 13.37 10.68
C PRO A 301 -20.99 13.86 9.35
N ALA A 302 -20.47 14.98 8.80
CA ALA A 302 -20.92 15.54 7.53
C ALA A 302 -20.50 14.70 6.31
N LEU A 303 -19.57 13.75 6.49
CA LEU A 303 -19.04 12.88 5.43
C LEU A 303 -19.46 11.42 5.61
N LYS A 304 -20.12 11.07 6.71
CA LYS A 304 -20.57 9.70 6.97
C LYS A 304 -21.74 9.36 6.05
N ARG A 305 -21.58 8.37 5.18
CA ARG A 305 -22.67 7.84 4.34
C ARG A 305 -23.53 6.86 5.15
N PRO A 306 -24.83 6.73 4.84
CA PRO A 306 -25.64 5.66 5.40
C PRO A 306 -25.09 4.30 4.95
N PRO A 307 -25.17 3.24 5.78
CA PRO A 307 -24.68 1.91 5.43
C PRO A 307 -25.26 1.44 4.10
N VAL A 308 -24.38 1.03 3.18
CA VAL A 308 -24.81 0.36 1.95
C VAL A 308 -25.12 -1.09 2.32
N GLU A 309 -26.38 -1.49 2.20
CA GLU A 309 -26.78 -2.89 2.34
C GLU A 309 -26.09 -3.69 1.22
N ILE A 310 -25.08 -4.49 1.57
CA ILE A 310 -24.38 -5.35 0.62
C ILE A 310 -25.36 -6.45 0.20
N ALA A 311 -26.11 -6.22 -0.88
CA ALA A 311 -26.91 -7.25 -1.50
C ALA A 311 -26.02 -8.44 -1.86
N ALA A 312 -26.48 -9.65 -1.51
CA ALA A 312 -25.79 -10.88 -1.87
C ALA A 312 -25.47 -10.89 -3.38
N PRO A 313 -24.32 -11.47 -3.79
CA PRO A 313 -23.97 -11.54 -5.20
C PRO A 313 -25.09 -12.24 -5.96
N VAL A 314 -25.73 -11.50 -6.87
CA VAL A 314 -26.69 -12.08 -7.81
C VAL A 314 -25.92 -13.09 -8.66
N PRO A 315 -26.32 -14.37 -8.69
CA PRO A 315 -25.69 -15.33 -9.58
C PRO A 315 -25.91 -14.86 -11.01
N THR A 316 -24.85 -14.41 -11.66
CA THR A 316 -24.85 -14.13 -13.09
C THR A 316 -25.08 -15.43 -13.84
N SER A 317 -26.34 -15.72 -14.16
CA SER A 317 -26.70 -16.69 -15.19
C SER A 317 -26.17 -16.17 -16.52
N VAL A 318 -25.07 -16.74 -16.99
CA VAL A 318 -24.57 -16.52 -18.36
C VAL A 318 -25.69 -16.93 -19.32
N PRO A 319 -26.21 -16.04 -20.17
CA PRO A 319 -27.18 -16.45 -21.18
C PRO A 319 -26.49 -17.39 -22.17
N THR A 320 -27.03 -18.59 -22.31
CA THR A 320 -26.64 -19.56 -23.34
C THR A 320 -26.85 -18.94 -24.70
N ILE A 321 -25.76 -18.55 -25.37
CA ILE A 321 -25.79 -18.16 -26.78
C ILE A 321 -25.97 -19.45 -27.59
N ALA A 322 -27.13 -19.58 -28.24
CA ALA A 322 -27.38 -20.63 -29.20
C ALA A 322 -26.38 -20.52 -30.36
N THR A 323 -25.66 -21.61 -30.63
CA THR A 323 -24.74 -21.74 -31.76
C THR A 323 -25.51 -21.78 -33.07
N GLY A 324 -25.60 -20.64 -33.75
CA GLY A 324 -25.95 -20.58 -35.18
C GLY A 324 -24.77 -21.06 -36.05
N PRO A 325 -25.02 -21.53 -37.29
CA PRO A 325 -23.97 -22.06 -38.15
C PRO A 325 -22.97 -20.97 -38.56
N ALA A 326 -21.70 -21.37 -38.61
CA ALA A 326 -20.57 -20.49 -38.91
C ALA A 326 -20.72 -19.80 -40.29
N PRO A 327 -20.42 -18.50 -40.39
CA PRO A 327 -20.38 -17.82 -41.69
C PRO A 327 -19.15 -18.28 -42.49
N THR A 328 -19.38 -18.54 -43.78
CA THR A 328 -18.34 -18.89 -44.76
C THR A 328 -17.42 -17.70 -44.99
N VAL A 329 -16.14 -17.87 -44.67
CA VAL A 329 -15.11 -16.83 -44.86
C VAL A 329 -14.69 -16.79 -46.33
N ALA A 330 -14.89 -15.66 -46.99
CA ALA A 330 -14.32 -15.35 -48.31
C ALA A 330 -12.82 -15.01 -48.17
N PRO A 331 -11.97 -15.33 -49.16
CA PRO A 331 -10.53 -15.10 -49.07
C PRO A 331 -10.21 -13.60 -49.13
N VAL A 332 -9.44 -13.13 -48.15
CA VAL A 332 -8.94 -11.75 -48.08
C VAL A 332 -7.74 -11.60 -49.04
N ALA A 333 -7.82 -10.60 -49.92
CA ALA A 333 -6.76 -10.21 -50.82
C ALA A 333 -5.53 -9.68 -50.07
N SER A 334 -4.34 -10.10 -50.51
CA SER A 334 -3.04 -9.67 -50.01
C SER A 334 -2.80 -8.17 -50.23
N VAL A 335 -2.48 -7.45 -49.16
CA VAL A 335 -2.04 -6.04 -49.19
C VAL A 335 -0.50 -6.01 -49.15
N PRO A 336 0.17 -5.15 -49.94
CA PRO A 336 1.62 -5.16 -50.05
C PRO A 336 2.31 -4.46 -48.86
N SER A 337 3.46 -5.02 -48.51
CA SER A 337 4.39 -4.57 -47.46
C SER A 337 4.99 -3.22 -47.80
N PHE A 338 4.77 -2.20 -46.96
CA PHE A 338 5.57 -0.98 -46.96
C PHE A 338 6.64 -1.07 -45.86
N LEU A 339 7.90 -1.17 -46.30
CA LEU A 339 9.09 -0.95 -45.50
C LEU A 339 9.22 0.56 -45.21
N ALA A 340 9.23 0.94 -43.93
CA ALA A 340 9.67 2.26 -43.50
C ALA A 340 10.93 2.10 -42.65
N THR A 341 12.05 2.51 -43.24
CA THR A 341 13.38 2.61 -42.64
C THR A 341 13.44 3.78 -41.66
N ASN A 342 13.76 3.51 -40.39
CA ASN A 342 14.13 4.53 -39.40
C ASN A 342 15.56 4.26 -38.90
N THR A 343 16.56 4.67 -39.69
CA THR A 343 17.99 4.60 -39.33
C THR A 343 18.64 5.97 -39.14
N ILE A 344 17.88 7.05 -39.15
CA ILE A 344 18.42 8.43 -39.01
C ILE A 344 18.42 8.92 -37.54
N GLY A 345 17.59 8.33 -36.67
CA GLY A 345 17.49 8.74 -35.26
C GLY A 345 18.69 8.37 -34.37
N LEU A 346 19.43 7.31 -34.69
CA LEU A 346 20.55 6.85 -33.85
C LEU A 346 21.89 7.58 -34.12
N LEU A 347 22.06 8.23 -35.27
CA LEU A 347 23.32 8.94 -35.57
C LEU A 347 23.41 10.34 -34.93
N LEU A 348 22.27 10.98 -34.67
CA LEU A 348 22.22 12.32 -34.05
C LEU A 348 22.50 12.29 -32.54
N LEU A 349 22.23 11.16 -31.86
CA LEU A 349 22.51 11.02 -30.43
C LEU A 349 23.99 10.74 -30.14
N ALA A 350 24.69 10.06 -31.05
CA ALA A 350 26.13 9.77 -30.91
C ALA A 350 27.02 11.02 -31.13
N LEU A 351 26.61 11.95 -32.00
CA LEU A 351 27.34 13.19 -32.24
C LEU A 351 27.21 14.20 -31.09
N LEU A 352 26.11 14.19 -30.34
CA LEU A 352 25.91 15.09 -29.20
C LEU A 352 26.78 14.73 -27.99
N VAL A 353 27.04 13.43 -27.77
CA VAL A 353 27.90 12.94 -26.68
C VAL A 353 29.38 13.22 -26.95
N ALA A 354 29.81 13.18 -28.22
CA ALA A 354 31.18 13.51 -28.59
C ALA A 354 31.51 15.02 -28.44
N PHE A 355 30.51 15.90 -28.58
CA PHE A 355 30.73 17.36 -28.51
C PHE A 355 30.81 17.88 -27.07
N ILE A 356 30.13 17.25 -26.11
CA ILE A 356 30.17 17.65 -24.69
C ILE A 356 31.46 17.15 -24.01
N GLY A 357 32.03 16.03 -24.46
CA GLY A 357 33.29 15.49 -23.92
C GLY A 357 34.56 16.29 -24.24
N MET A 358 34.50 17.23 -25.20
CA MET A 358 35.67 18.02 -25.62
C MET A 358 35.84 19.36 -24.88
N LEU A 359 34.89 19.76 -24.02
CA LEU A 359 34.91 21.06 -23.34
C LEU A 359 35.42 21.03 -21.88
N TYR A 360 35.94 19.91 -21.39
CA TYR A 360 36.46 19.80 -20.02
C TYR A 360 37.88 19.18 -20.01
N ILE A 361 38.90 20.02 -20.23
CA ILE A 361 40.28 19.73 -19.87
C ILE A 361 40.66 20.68 -18.73
N PRO A 362 40.89 20.22 -17.49
CA PRO A 362 41.50 21.05 -16.46
C PRO A 362 43.02 21.14 -16.70
N ALA A 363 43.52 22.36 -16.71
CA ALA A 363 44.94 22.67 -16.75
C ALA A 363 45.66 22.10 -15.51
N LEU A 364 46.56 21.14 -15.71
CA LEU A 364 47.49 20.69 -14.69
C LEU A 364 48.58 21.75 -14.49
N HIS A 365 48.64 22.27 -13.27
CA HIS A 365 49.69 23.15 -12.78
C HIS A 365 50.95 22.33 -12.48
N ARG A 366 52.08 22.83 -12.98
CA ARG A 366 53.44 22.33 -12.76
C ARG A 366 54.01 23.06 -11.54
N GLN A 367 54.54 22.35 -10.57
CA GLN A 367 55.53 22.91 -9.64
C GLN A 367 56.69 21.94 -9.50
N ASP A 368 57.86 22.55 -9.39
CA ASP A 368 59.22 21.99 -9.35
C ASP A 368 59.47 21.01 -8.19
#